data_AF-Q7WS07-F1
#
_entry.id   AF-Q7WS07-F1
#
_cell.length_a   1.000
_cell.length_b   1.000
_cell.length_c   1.000
_cell.angle_alpha   90.00
_cell.angle_beta   90.00
_cell.angle_gamma   90.00
#
_symmetry.space_group_name_H-M   'P 1'
#
loop_
_entity.id
_entity.type
_entity.pdbx_description
1 polymer ?
#
loop_
_entity_poly.entity_id
_entity_poly.type
_entity_poly.pdbx_seq_one_letter_code
_entity_poly.pdbx_strand_id
1 'polypeptide(L)'
;SADAKGAAIGSEDLADLRKYVADANKRIDATLAITQNVSCIAADAVAGMVCENTGLTQPGGHCYPTRRMAACLRDGEIILRYVSYALLAGDPSVLEDRCLNGLKETYLALGVPTSNAVRAVEIMKIATVAIMTETNTGRKMFKGINSGSGAQCQDIASE
;
A
#
# COMPACT_ATOMS: atom_id res chain seq x y z
N SER A 1 -14.56 -20.89 0.36
CA SER A 1 -13.54 -21.84 -0.13
C SER A 1 -14.22 -23.13 -0.58
N ALA A 2 -13.58 -23.88 -1.48
CA ALA A 2 -14.00 -25.23 -1.90
C ALA A 2 -14.10 -26.21 -0.71
N ASP A 3 -13.16 -26.08 0.23
CA ASP A 3 -13.10 -26.84 1.48
C ASP A 3 -14.36 -26.68 2.35
N ALA A 4 -14.80 -25.45 2.61
CA ALA A 4 -16.01 -25.18 3.40
C ALA A 4 -17.30 -25.75 2.77
N LYS A 5 -17.29 -26.00 1.45
CA LYS A 5 -18.41 -26.60 0.71
C LYS A 5 -18.28 -28.12 0.55
N GLY A 6 -17.12 -28.70 0.89
CA GLY A 6 -16.80 -30.09 0.60
C GLY A 6 -16.86 -30.44 -0.90
N ALA A 7 -16.62 -29.44 -1.76
CA ALA A 7 -16.80 -29.56 -3.21
C ALA A 7 -15.48 -29.33 -3.95
N ALA A 8 -15.34 -29.91 -5.14
CA ALA A 8 -14.22 -29.60 -6.03
C ALA A 8 -14.37 -28.20 -6.65
N ILE A 9 -13.26 -27.64 -7.14
CA ILE A 9 -13.19 -26.35 -7.82
C ILE A 9 -14.10 -26.38 -9.07
N GLY A 10 -15.06 -25.45 -9.12
CA GLY A 10 -16.04 -25.36 -10.19
C GLY A 10 -15.51 -24.66 -11.45
N SER A 11 -16.34 -24.59 -12.49
CA SER A 11 -16.00 -23.88 -13.74
C SER A 11 -15.79 -22.38 -13.54
N GLU A 12 -16.55 -21.76 -12.63
CA GLU A 12 -16.42 -20.35 -12.24
C GLU A 12 -15.10 -20.11 -11.50
N ASP A 13 -14.80 -20.91 -10.47
CA ASP A 13 -13.53 -20.82 -9.73
C ASP A 13 -12.31 -21.01 -10.66
N LEU A 14 -12.41 -21.89 -11.66
CA LEU A 14 -11.37 -22.07 -12.69
C LEU A 14 -11.25 -20.86 -13.62
N ALA A 15 -12.35 -20.16 -13.91
CA ALA A 15 -12.31 -18.94 -14.72
C ALA A 15 -11.58 -17.82 -13.96
N ASP A 16 -11.84 -17.67 -12.66
CA ASP A 16 -11.15 -16.71 -11.80
C ASP A 16 -9.65 -17.00 -11.70
N LEU A 17 -9.27 -18.27 -11.54
CA LEU A 17 -7.86 -18.69 -11.55
C LEU A 17 -7.17 -18.38 -12.88
N ARG A 18 -7.86 -18.62 -14.01
CA ARG A 18 -7.32 -18.28 -15.34
C ARG A 18 -7.13 -16.78 -15.51
N LYS A 19 -8.10 -15.97 -15.04
CA LYS A 19 -7.99 -14.51 -15.04
C LYS A 19 -6.82 -14.05 -14.20
N TYR A 20 -6.67 -14.58 -12.98
CA TYR A 20 -5.55 -14.26 -12.09
C TYR A 20 -4.19 -14.51 -12.76
N VAL A 21 -4.03 -15.66 -13.44
CA VAL A 21 -2.81 -15.98 -14.19
C VAL A 21 -2.62 -15.06 -15.41
N ALA A 22 -3.70 -14.72 -16.13
CA ALA A 22 -3.63 -13.80 -17.26
C ALA A 22 -3.20 -12.38 -16.85
N ASP A 23 -3.62 -11.94 -15.67
CA ASP A 23 -3.27 -10.63 -15.11
C ASP A 23 -1.94 -10.61 -14.34
N ALA A 24 -1.24 -11.75 -14.24
CA ALA A 24 -0.02 -11.88 -13.43
C ALA A 24 1.08 -10.87 -13.79
N ASN A 25 1.32 -10.63 -15.08
CA ASN A 25 2.32 -9.64 -15.51
C ASN A 25 1.93 -8.22 -15.07
N LYS A 26 0.66 -7.84 -15.20
CA LYS A 26 0.15 -6.54 -14.74
C LYS A 26 0.33 -6.39 -13.23
N ARG A 27 0.06 -7.45 -12.47
CA ARG A 27 0.22 -7.49 -11.01
C ARG A 27 1.69 -7.36 -10.59
N ILE A 28 2.60 -8.01 -11.30
CA ILE A 28 4.05 -7.87 -11.07
C ILE A 28 4.50 -6.44 -11.37
N ASP A 29 4.08 -5.87 -12.49
CA ASP A 29 4.40 -4.50 -12.90
C ASP A 29 3.85 -3.47 -11.89
N ALA A 30 2.60 -3.65 -11.44
CA ALA A 30 1.98 -2.85 -10.37
C ALA A 30 2.76 -2.94 -9.05
N THR A 31 3.11 -4.16 -8.62
CA THR A 31 3.89 -4.38 -7.39
C THR A 31 5.28 -3.76 -7.49
N LEU A 32 5.92 -3.84 -8.67
CA LEU A 32 7.20 -3.21 -8.94
C LEU A 32 7.10 -1.68 -8.83
N ALA A 33 6.02 -1.10 -9.34
CA ALA A 33 5.77 0.33 -9.26
C ALA A 33 5.68 0.81 -7.80
N ILE A 34 5.04 0.04 -6.92
CA ILE A 34 5.01 0.32 -5.47
C ILE A 34 6.42 0.17 -4.88
N THR A 35 7.03 -1.01 -5.02
CA THR A 35 8.29 -1.37 -4.34
C THR A 35 9.46 -0.43 -4.70
N GLN A 36 9.53 0.04 -5.94
CA GLN A 36 10.56 1.00 -6.37
C GLN A 36 10.34 2.42 -5.85
N ASN A 37 9.14 2.75 -5.37
CA ASN A 37 8.77 4.09 -4.91
C ASN A 37 8.38 4.14 -3.42
N VAL A 38 8.51 3.06 -2.66
CA VAL A 38 8.07 2.97 -1.24
C VAL A 38 8.58 4.14 -0.40
N SER A 39 9.87 4.42 -0.41
CA SER A 39 10.43 5.50 0.41
C SER A 39 9.94 6.88 -0.03
N CYS A 40 9.70 7.09 -1.33
CA CYS A 40 9.15 8.34 -1.84
C CYS A 40 7.68 8.51 -1.42
N ILE A 41 6.87 7.46 -1.56
CA ILE A 41 5.46 7.47 -1.18
C ILE A 41 5.31 7.69 0.33
N ALA A 42 6.07 6.96 1.16
CA ALA A 42 6.03 7.12 2.61
C ALA A 42 6.49 8.51 3.05
N ALA A 43 7.57 9.05 2.46
CA ALA A 43 8.04 10.39 2.77
C ALA A 43 7.03 11.48 2.38
N ASP A 44 6.44 11.39 1.19
CA ASP A 44 5.43 12.34 0.71
C ASP A 44 4.17 12.29 1.58
N ALA A 45 3.71 11.10 1.96
CA ALA A 45 2.55 10.94 2.84
C ALA A 45 2.78 11.50 4.25
N VAL A 46 3.93 11.23 4.85
CA VAL A 46 4.27 11.78 6.18
C VAL A 46 4.46 13.29 6.11
N ALA A 47 5.09 13.80 5.05
CA ALA A 47 5.24 15.25 4.83
C ALA A 47 3.88 15.94 4.64
N GLY A 48 2.98 15.35 3.84
CA GLY A 48 1.62 15.86 3.63
C GLY A 48 0.81 15.87 4.92
N MET A 49 0.83 14.77 5.68
CA MET A 49 0.20 14.70 7.01
C MET A 49 0.71 15.79 7.96
N VAL A 50 2.02 16.04 7.99
CA VAL A 50 2.63 17.10 8.82
C VAL A 50 2.30 18.50 8.31
N CYS A 51 2.20 18.69 7.00
CA CYS A 51 1.82 19.96 6.40
C CYS A 51 0.38 20.36 6.78
N GLU A 52 -0.54 19.38 6.78
CA GLU A 52 -1.93 19.57 7.21
C GLU A 52 -2.06 19.75 8.73
N ASN A 53 -1.15 19.16 9.51
CA ASN A 53 -1.13 19.26 10.98
C ASN A 53 0.27 19.57 11.51
N THR A 54 0.64 20.85 11.50
CA THR A 54 1.98 21.31 11.89
C THR A 54 2.30 21.08 13.37
N GLY A 55 1.29 20.84 14.22
CA GLY A 55 1.47 20.49 15.63
C GLY A 55 2.20 19.16 15.84
N LEU A 56 2.24 18.29 14.84
CA LEU A 56 2.92 16.99 14.90
C LEU A 56 4.43 17.08 15.13
N THR A 57 5.07 18.16 14.68
CA THR A 57 6.52 18.37 14.77
C THR A 57 6.93 19.34 15.88
N GLN A 58 5.96 19.90 16.61
CA GLN A 58 6.21 20.76 17.77
C GLN A 58 6.47 19.93 19.04
N PRO A 59 7.02 20.52 20.12
CA PRO A 59 7.14 19.84 21.40
C PRO A 59 5.79 19.25 21.86
N GLY A 60 5.80 17.95 22.20
CA GLY A 60 4.59 17.18 22.53
C GLY A 60 3.95 16.47 21.33
N GLY A 61 4.30 16.85 20.10
CA GLY A 61 3.82 16.21 18.87
C GLY A 61 4.36 14.78 18.67
N HIS A 62 3.61 13.97 17.92
CA HIS A 62 3.94 12.56 17.69
C HIS A 62 4.97 12.31 16.57
N CYS A 63 5.42 13.36 15.87
CA CYS A 63 6.57 13.32 14.96
C CYS A 63 7.78 14.08 15.53
N TYR A 64 7.71 14.54 16.78
CA TYR A 64 8.83 15.16 17.52
C TYR A 64 9.34 14.22 18.63
N PRO A 65 10.66 14.08 18.85
CA PRO A 65 11.78 14.56 18.03
C PRO A 65 12.05 13.65 16.82
N THR A 66 13.20 13.78 16.17
CA THR A 66 13.60 13.04 14.96
C THR A 66 13.40 11.52 15.05
N ARG A 67 13.60 10.90 16.23
CA ARG A 67 13.33 9.47 16.45
C ARG A 67 11.86 9.09 16.19
N ARG A 68 10.90 9.95 16.56
CA ARG A 68 9.48 9.69 16.31
C ARG A 68 9.10 9.92 14.85
N MET A 69 9.68 10.94 14.21
CA MET A 69 9.56 11.11 12.75
C MET A 69 10.05 9.86 12.01
N ALA A 70 11.22 9.35 12.36
CA ALA A 70 11.79 8.15 11.76
C ALA A 70 10.90 6.90 11.99
N ALA A 71 10.29 6.78 13.18
CA ALA A 71 9.33 5.72 13.44
C ALA A 71 8.07 5.83 12.56
N CYS A 72 7.52 7.03 12.39
CA CYS A 72 6.37 7.27 11.53
C CYS A 72 6.66 6.94 10.06
N LEU A 73 7.82 7.36 9.54
CA LEU A 73 8.28 7.01 8.19
C LEU A 73 8.42 5.48 8.02
N ARG A 74 9.08 4.82 8.98
CA ARG A 74 9.25 3.36 8.97
C ARG A 74 7.90 2.62 8.99
N ASP A 75 6.96 3.08 9.80
CA ASP A 75 5.61 2.49 9.86
C ASP A 75 4.89 2.63 8.51
N GLY A 76 5.01 3.78 7.84
CA GLY A 76 4.50 3.97 6.47
C GLY A 76 5.12 2.99 5.46
N GLU A 77 6.43 2.79 5.50
CA GLU A 77 7.12 1.80 4.64
C GLU A 77 6.70 0.36 4.96
N ILE A 78 6.49 0.02 6.23
CA ILE A 78 6.00 -1.32 6.64
C ILE A 78 4.60 -1.56 6.07
N ILE A 79 3.68 -0.60 6.21
CA ILE A 79 2.33 -0.70 5.69
C ILE A 79 2.35 -0.88 4.17
N LEU A 80 3.08 -0.02 3.43
CA LEU A 80 3.19 -0.13 1.96
C LEU A 80 3.79 -1.46 1.52
N ARG A 81 4.76 -1.99 2.27
CA ARG A 81 5.36 -3.28 1.96
C ARG A 81 4.37 -4.42 2.12
N TYR A 82 3.58 -4.45 3.21
CA TYR A 82 2.52 -5.45 3.36
C TYR A 82 1.38 -5.27 2.35
N VAL A 83 1.05 -4.03 1.95
CA VAL A 83 0.13 -3.78 0.83
C VAL A 83 0.68 -4.36 -0.47
N SER A 84 1.98 -4.19 -0.75
CA SER A 84 2.60 -4.79 -1.94
C SER A 84 2.60 -6.33 -1.91
N TYR A 85 2.71 -6.94 -0.72
CA TYR A 85 2.59 -8.39 -0.57
C TYR A 85 1.18 -8.87 -0.81
N ALA A 86 0.18 -8.17 -0.26
CA ALA A 86 -1.23 -8.48 -0.49
C ALA A 86 -1.60 -8.34 -1.98
N LEU A 87 -1.14 -7.27 -2.64
CA LEU A 87 -1.37 -7.04 -4.06
C LEU A 87 -0.74 -8.15 -4.92
N LEU A 88 0.49 -8.56 -4.61
CA LEU A 88 1.18 -9.63 -5.33
C LEU A 88 0.54 -11.00 -5.11
N ALA A 89 0.05 -11.26 -3.90
CA ALA A 89 -0.64 -12.51 -3.55
C ALA A 89 -2.09 -12.57 -4.06
N GLY A 90 -2.69 -11.41 -4.39
CA GLY A 90 -4.12 -11.31 -4.70
C GLY A 90 -5.02 -11.60 -3.51
N ASP A 91 -4.51 -11.44 -2.29
CA ASP A 91 -5.20 -11.80 -1.05
C ASP A 91 -4.68 -10.95 0.14
N PRO A 92 -5.57 -10.36 0.95
CA PRO A 92 -5.17 -9.46 2.03
C PRO A 92 -4.71 -10.17 3.31
N SER A 93 -4.80 -11.51 3.42
CA SER A 93 -4.55 -12.21 4.68
C SER A 93 -3.18 -11.89 5.29
N VAL A 94 -2.13 -11.78 4.46
CA VAL A 94 -0.78 -11.43 4.93
C VAL A 94 -0.71 -10.03 5.54
N LEU A 95 -1.47 -9.07 5.00
CA LEU A 95 -1.58 -7.72 5.53
C LEU A 95 -2.38 -7.74 6.84
N GLU A 96 -3.53 -8.41 6.85
CA GLU A 96 -4.40 -8.51 8.02
C GLU A 96 -3.69 -9.18 9.20
N ASP A 97 -3.15 -10.38 9.00
CA ASP A 97 -2.59 -11.21 10.07
C ASP A 97 -1.27 -10.68 10.62
N ARG A 98 -0.41 -10.13 9.75
CA ARG A 98 0.98 -9.79 10.13
C ARG A 98 1.23 -8.30 10.30
N CYS A 99 0.35 -7.44 9.80
CA CYS A 99 0.53 -5.99 9.89
C CYS A 99 -0.59 -5.30 10.66
N LEU A 100 -1.85 -5.67 10.43
CA LEU A 100 -3.00 -4.93 10.98
C LEU A 100 -3.50 -5.49 12.31
N ASN A 101 -3.39 -6.81 12.52
CA ASN A 101 -3.82 -7.45 13.76
C ASN A 101 -3.06 -6.90 14.97
N GLY A 102 -3.78 -6.21 15.87
CA GLY A 102 -3.20 -5.54 17.05
C GLY A 102 -2.59 -4.15 16.78
N LEU A 103 -2.60 -3.65 15.54
CA LEU A 103 -1.98 -2.37 15.19
C LEU A 103 -2.71 -1.19 15.85
N LYS A 104 -4.05 -1.22 15.84
CA LYS A 104 -4.88 -0.18 16.44
C LYS A 104 -4.63 -0.08 17.94
N GLU A 105 -4.60 -1.22 18.62
CA GLU A 105 -4.34 -1.33 20.06
C GLU A 105 -2.93 -0.82 20.39
N THR A 106 -1.94 -1.15 19.54
CA THR A 106 -0.57 -0.66 19.67
C THR A 106 -0.49 0.86 19.52
N TYR A 107 -1.16 1.42 18.51
CA TYR A 107 -1.20 2.88 18.30
C TYR A 107 -1.89 3.61 19.44
N LEU A 108 -3.00 3.08 19.96
CA LEU A 108 -3.68 3.64 21.13
C LEU A 108 -2.80 3.60 22.37
N ALA A 109 -2.13 2.47 22.64
CA ALA A 109 -1.24 2.32 23.78
C ALA A 109 -0.02 3.26 23.73
N LEU A 110 0.49 3.55 22.52
CA LEU A 110 1.59 4.49 22.30
C LEU A 110 1.14 5.95 22.18
N GLY A 111 -0.17 6.21 22.23
CA GLY A 111 -0.77 7.54 22.07
C GLY A 111 -0.72 8.08 20.64
N VAL A 112 -0.42 7.25 19.64
CA VAL A 112 -0.34 7.68 18.24
C VAL A 112 -1.71 8.18 17.78
N PRO A 113 -1.85 9.43 17.28
CA PRO A 113 -3.14 9.96 16.87
C PRO A 113 -3.66 9.24 15.63
N THR A 114 -4.75 8.47 15.79
CA THR A 114 -5.29 7.62 14.71
C THR A 114 -5.73 8.43 13.50
N SER A 115 -6.27 9.64 13.68
CA SER A 115 -6.68 10.52 12.57
C SER A 115 -5.50 10.86 11.64
N ASN A 116 -4.35 11.15 12.23
CA ASN A 116 -3.13 11.47 11.47
C ASN A 116 -2.60 10.22 10.75
N ALA A 117 -2.60 9.05 11.43
CA ALA A 117 -2.20 7.79 10.81
C ALA A 117 -3.11 7.42 9.61
N VAL A 118 -4.44 7.58 9.75
CA VAL A 118 -5.40 7.38 8.66
C VAL A 118 -5.09 8.34 7.51
N ARG A 119 -4.84 9.63 7.81
CA ARG A 119 -4.53 10.61 6.78
C ARG A 119 -3.26 10.28 6.00
N ALA A 120 -2.21 9.82 6.67
CA ALA A 120 -1.01 9.34 6.00
C ALA A 120 -1.32 8.15 5.07
N VAL A 121 -2.13 7.18 5.50
CA VAL A 121 -2.55 6.05 4.66
C VAL A 121 -3.37 6.49 3.44
N GLU A 122 -4.25 7.48 3.58
CA GLU A 122 -4.99 8.06 2.44
C GLU A 122 -4.06 8.67 1.40
N ILE A 123 -3.07 9.45 1.84
CA ILE A 123 -2.09 10.06 0.93
C ILE A 123 -1.24 8.98 0.26
N MET A 124 -0.79 7.96 1.02
CA MET A 124 -0.08 6.80 0.46
C MET A 124 -0.93 6.09 -0.61
N LYS A 125 -2.23 5.89 -0.37
CA LYS A 125 -3.15 5.29 -1.35
C LYS A 125 -3.21 6.11 -2.64
N ILE A 126 -3.43 7.43 -2.53
CA ILE A 126 -3.52 8.33 -3.69
C ILE A 126 -2.22 8.29 -4.50
N ALA A 127 -1.06 8.40 -3.83
CA ALA A 127 0.24 8.38 -4.47
C ALA A 127 0.53 7.03 -5.14
N THR A 128 0.24 5.91 -4.47
CA THR A 128 0.37 4.55 -5.03
C THR A 128 -0.46 4.38 -6.29
N VAL A 129 -1.75 4.74 -6.25
CA VAL A 129 -2.63 4.66 -7.44
C VAL A 129 -2.08 5.52 -8.57
N ALA A 130 -1.66 6.76 -8.28
CA ALA A 130 -1.14 7.66 -9.30
C ALA A 130 0.16 7.14 -9.97
N ILE A 131 1.00 6.45 -9.21
CA ILE A 131 2.22 5.80 -9.71
C ILE A 131 1.87 4.59 -10.57
N MET A 132 0.96 3.74 -10.10
CA MET A 132 0.52 2.54 -10.83
C MET A 132 -0.16 2.89 -12.17
N THR A 133 -0.97 3.95 -12.20
CA THR A 133 -1.68 4.40 -13.41
C THR A 133 -0.92 5.42 -14.23
N GLU A 134 0.33 5.74 -13.87
CA GLU A 134 1.16 6.79 -14.48
C GLU A 134 0.49 8.17 -14.63
N THR A 135 -0.38 8.53 -13.70
CA THR A 135 -0.99 9.87 -13.62
C THR A 135 -0.15 10.83 -12.77
N ASN A 136 0.90 10.33 -12.10
CA ASN A 136 1.87 11.14 -11.37
C ASN A 136 2.65 12.11 -12.29
N THR A 137 3.00 13.29 -11.78
CA THR A 137 3.76 14.32 -12.54
C THR A 137 5.27 14.07 -12.57
N GLY A 138 5.78 13.21 -11.69
CA GLY A 138 7.20 12.90 -11.55
C GLY A 138 7.71 11.82 -12.51
N ARG A 139 8.66 11.01 -12.02
CA ARG A 139 9.24 9.91 -12.79
C ARG A 139 8.14 8.95 -13.27
N LYS A 140 8.10 8.72 -14.58
CA LYS A 140 7.28 7.66 -15.18
C LYS A 140 7.95 6.32 -14.97
N MET A 141 7.20 5.38 -14.41
CA MET A 141 7.72 4.10 -13.97
C MET A 141 8.00 3.17 -15.15
N PHE A 142 7.09 3.10 -16.12
CA PHE A 142 7.18 2.16 -17.23
C PHE A 142 8.02 2.69 -18.41
N LYS A 143 8.58 3.90 -18.30
CA LYS A 143 9.41 4.49 -19.35
C LYS A 143 10.71 3.69 -19.54
N GLY A 144 10.79 2.93 -20.65
CA GLY A 144 11.96 2.12 -21.02
C GLY A 144 11.89 0.66 -20.55
N ILE A 145 10.77 0.25 -19.96
CA ILE A 145 10.47 -1.14 -19.62
C ILE A 145 9.51 -1.68 -20.70
N ASN A 146 9.87 -2.78 -21.36
CA ASN A 146 9.04 -3.38 -22.43
C ASN A 146 7.83 -4.19 -21.87
N SER A 147 7.72 -4.29 -20.55
CA SER A 147 6.64 -4.94 -19.81
C SER A 147 5.86 -3.89 -19.03
N GLY A 148 4.60 -3.65 -19.41
CA GLY A 148 3.70 -2.79 -18.64
C GLY A 148 3.48 -1.39 -19.21
N SER A 149 2.27 -0.86 -19.01
CA SER A 149 1.96 0.57 -19.08
C SER A 149 0.97 0.93 -17.96
N GLY A 150 0.90 2.21 -17.58
CA GLY A 150 -0.06 2.64 -16.55
C GLY A 150 -1.52 2.30 -16.90
N ALA A 151 -1.87 2.27 -18.19
CA ALA A 151 -3.18 1.85 -18.67
C ALA A 151 -3.48 0.36 -18.37
N GLN A 152 -2.46 -0.49 -18.38
CA GLN A 152 -2.62 -1.93 -18.12
C GLN A 152 -2.81 -2.24 -16.63
N CYS A 153 -2.40 -1.33 -15.73
CA CYS A 153 -2.51 -1.51 -14.29
C CYS A 153 -3.80 -0.91 -13.70
N GLN A 154 -4.71 -0.34 -14.51
CA GLN A 154 -5.93 0.31 -14.01
C GLN A 154 -6.83 -0.66 -13.23
N ASP A 155 -7.04 -1.87 -13.75
CA ASP A 155 -7.85 -2.89 -13.07
C ASP A 155 -7.20 -3.28 -11.74
N ILE A 156 -5.88 -3.51 -11.75
CA ILE A 156 -5.09 -3.88 -10.57
C ILE A 156 -5.04 -2.74 -9.54
N ALA A 157 -5.13 -1.47 -9.96
CA ALA A 157 -5.16 -0.33 -9.05
C ALA A 157 -6.47 -0.21 -8.25
N SER A 158 -7.52 -0.91 -8.68
CA SER A 158 -8.81 -0.96 -8.00
C SER A 158 -8.98 -2.15 -7.05
N GLU A 159 -8.10 -3.14 -7.14
CA GLU A 159 -8.01 -4.28 -6.22
C GLU A 159 -7.40 -3.86 -4.87
#